data_AF-A0A2G8XXJ8-F1
#
_entry.id   AF-A0A2G8XXJ8-F1
#
_cell.length_a   1.000
_cell.length_b   1.000
_cell.length_c   1.000
_cell.angle_alpha   90.00
_cell.angle_beta   90.00
_cell.angle_gamma   90.00
#
_symmetry.space_group_name_H-M   'P 1'
#
loop_
_entity.id
_entity.type
_entity.pdbx_description
1 polymer ?
#
loop_
_entity_poly.entity_id
_entity_poly.type
_entity_poly.pdbx_seq_one_letter_code
_entity_poly.pdbx_strand_id
1 'polypeptide(L)'
;RTIVQEKQLTGDRELEFLSFPSVTSMGVEFACHGRARRINQGRGPWKILFKDLSAHAKVYFQVDGEFFQMARPDFVTIEHNRTVQVLAAPCDKHLHA
;
A
#
# COMPACT_ATOMS: atom_id res chain seq x y z
N ARG A 1 -8.58 -14.47 -9.57
CA ARG A 1 -7.28 -13.83 -9.27
C ARG A 1 -6.72 -14.52 -8.04
N THR A 2 -5.50 -15.05 -8.11
CA THR A 2 -4.86 -15.71 -6.97
C THR A 2 -4.13 -14.63 -6.16
N ILE A 3 -4.50 -14.45 -4.89
CA ILE A 3 -3.76 -13.57 -3.98
C ILE A 3 -2.54 -14.35 -3.51
N VAL A 4 -1.36 -13.97 -3.98
CA VAL A 4 -0.10 -14.58 -3.56
C VAL A 4 0.22 -14.07 -2.15
N GLN A 5 0.66 -14.94 -1.24
CA GLN A 5 1.22 -14.57 0.07
C GLN A 5 2.75 -14.61 0.00
N GLU A 6 3.33 -13.63 -0.68
CA GLU A 6 4.78 -13.49 -0.83
C GLU A 6 5.27 -12.15 -0.28
N LYS A 7 6.57 -12.05 0.01
CA LYS A 7 7.18 -10.79 0.45
C LYS A 7 7.04 -9.73 -0.66
N GLN A 8 6.77 -8.49 -0.27
CA GLN A 8 6.70 -7.37 -1.21
C GLN A 8 7.99 -7.26 -2.03
N LEU A 9 7.84 -7.11 -3.35
CA LEU A 9 8.95 -6.94 -4.29
C LEU A 9 8.92 -5.51 -4.87
N THR A 10 9.94 -4.72 -4.56
CA THR A 10 10.04 -3.36 -5.11
C THR A 10 10.46 -3.40 -6.59
N GLY A 11 9.76 -2.64 -7.45
CA GLY A 11 10.11 -2.49 -8.86
C GLY A 11 9.44 -3.46 -9.83
N ASP A 12 8.55 -4.32 -9.34
CA ASP A 12 7.75 -5.27 -10.14
C ASP A 12 6.57 -4.62 -10.89
N ARG A 13 6.33 -3.32 -10.63
CA ARG A 13 5.24 -2.49 -11.17
C ARG A 13 3.86 -2.91 -10.68
N GLU A 14 3.78 -3.65 -9.59
CA GLU A 14 2.51 -4.04 -8.98
C GLU A 14 2.27 -3.25 -7.70
N LEU A 15 1.02 -2.85 -7.49
CA LEU A 15 0.57 -2.26 -6.24
C LEU A 15 -0.14 -3.34 -5.43
N GLU A 16 0.21 -3.43 -4.15
CA GLU A 16 -0.43 -4.31 -3.20
C GLU A 16 -1.39 -3.53 -2.30
N PHE A 17 -2.59 -4.08 -2.12
CA PHE A 17 -3.57 -3.55 -1.19
C PHE A 17 -3.60 -4.43 0.06
N LEU A 18 -3.31 -3.81 1.19
CA LEU A 18 -3.30 -4.43 2.50
C LEU A 18 -4.47 -3.85 3.32
N SER A 19 -5.06 -4.70 4.16
CA SER A 19 -6.04 -4.28 5.15
C SER A 19 -5.58 -4.71 6.54
N PHE A 20 -5.87 -3.86 7.52
CA PHE A 20 -5.62 -4.12 8.94
C PHE A 20 -6.95 -4.16 9.68
N PRO A 21 -7.14 -5.08 10.65
CA PRO A 21 -8.37 -5.14 11.43
C PRO A 21 -8.59 -3.91 12.32
N SER A 22 -7.53 -3.19 12.69
CA SER A 22 -7.61 -1.97 13.50
C SER A 22 -6.41 -1.04 13.30
N VAL A 23 -6.56 0.24 13.67
CA VAL A 23 -5.45 1.22 13.68
C VAL A 23 -4.31 0.74 14.57
N THR A 24 -4.62 0.15 15.73
CA THR A 24 -3.61 -0.43 16.62
C THR A 24 -2.85 -1.57 15.94
N SER A 25 -3.54 -2.44 15.19
CA SER A 25 -2.86 -3.52 14.46
C SER A 25 -1.92 -2.99 13.37
N MET A 26 -2.29 -1.90 12.69
CA MET A 26 -1.43 -1.20 11.73
C MET A 26 -0.22 -0.57 12.43
N GLY A 27 -0.42 0.07 13.59
CA GLY A 27 0.68 0.64 14.37
C GLY A 27 1.68 -0.41 14.88
N VAL A 28 1.19 -1.59 15.29
CA VAL A 28 2.06 -2.67 15.75
C VAL A 28 2.78 -3.37 14.59
N GLU A 29 2.27 -3.35 13.36
CA GLU A 29 2.96 -3.92 12.18
C GLU A 29 4.38 -3.36 12.01
N PHE A 30 4.59 -2.08 12.37
CA PHE A 30 5.91 -1.44 12.33
C PHE A 30 6.94 -2.08 13.28
N ALA A 31 6.50 -2.78 14.33
CA ALA A 31 7.37 -3.46 15.28
C ALA A 31 7.30 -5.00 15.13
N CYS A 32 6.12 -5.54 14.84
CA CYS A 32 5.88 -6.97 14.70
C CYS A 32 5.06 -7.23 13.43
N HIS A 33 5.76 -7.68 12.39
CA HIS A 33 5.17 -8.01 11.10
C HIS A 33 4.12 -9.14 11.18
N GLY A 34 3.17 -9.15 10.24
CA GLY A 34 2.24 -10.26 10.02
C GLY A 34 0.79 -10.02 10.42
N ARG A 35 0.41 -8.77 10.72
CA ARG A 35 -0.97 -8.37 11.04
C ARG A 35 -1.72 -7.81 9.85
N ALA A 36 -1.01 -7.50 8.77
CA ALA A 36 -1.60 -7.11 7.49
C ALA A 36 -2.21 -8.31 6.76
N ARG A 37 -3.38 -8.11 6.14
CA ARG A 37 -3.94 -9.06 5.16
C ARG A 37 -3.92 -8.45 3.77
N ARG A 38 -3.26 -9.11 2.81
CA ARG A 38 -3.33 -8.75 1.39
C ARG A 38 -4.71 -9.05 0.84
N ILE A 39 -5.35 -8.04 0.27
CA ILE A 39 -6.70 -8.12 -0.30
C ILE A 39 -6.69 -8.06 -1.83
N ASN A 40 -5.66 -7.45 -2.43
CA ASN A 40 -5.52 -7.35 -3.88
C ASN A 40 -4.07 -7.05 -4.27
N GLN A 41 -3.70 -7.36 -5.51
CA GLN A 41 -2.39 -7.07 -6.09
C GLN A 41 -2.51 -6.88 -7.61
N GLY A 42 -1.76 -5.93 -8.17
CA GLY A 42 -1.57 -5.80 -9.60
C GLY A 42 -1.21 -4.38 -10.07
N ARG A 43 -1.03 -4.23 -11.38
CA ARG A 43 -0.46 -3.02 -12.01
C ARG A 43 -1.35 -1.78 -12.04
N GLY A 44 -2.66 -1.93 -11.80
CA GLY A 44 -3.64 -0.86 -12.01
C GLY A 44 -3.96 -0.61 -13.50
N PRO A 45 -4.63 0.52 -13.83
CA PRO A 45 -5.07 1.57 -12.92
C PRO A 45 -6.14 1.08 -11.95
N TRP A 46 -6.24 1.74 -10.80
CA TRP A 46 -7.18 1.40 -9.74
C TRP A 46 -8.17 2.53 -9.52
N LYS A 47 -9.44 2.17 -9.36
CA LYS A 47 -10.49 3.06 -8.87
C LYS A 47 -11.05 2.47 -7.58
N ILE A 48 -10.83 3.15 -6.47
CA ILE A 48 -11.32 2.75 -5.15
C ILE A 48 -12.53 3.61 -4.85
N LEU A 49 -13.68 2.96 -4.68
CA LEU A 49 -14.93 3.62 -4.32
C LEU A 49 -15.06 3.67 -2.80
N PHE A 50 -15.39 4.82 -2.25
CA PHE A 50 -15.77 4.93 -0.86
C PHE A 50 -17.24 4.53 -0.72
N LYS A 51 -17.59 3.92 0.42
CA LYS A 51 -18.99 3.74 0.79
C LYS A 51 -19.60 5.11 1.10
N ASP A 52 -20.92 5.21 1.15
CA ASP A 52 -21.57 6.42 1.66
C ASP A 52 -21.07 6.71 3.07
N LEU A 53 -20.29 7.78 3.17
CA LEU A 53 -19.70 8.26 4.42
C LEU A 53 -20.63 9.29 5.05
N SER A 54 -20.65 9.37 6.38
CA SER A 54 -21.40 10.42 7.07
C SER A 54 -20.87 11.81 6.69
N ALA A 55 -21.71 12.84 6.82
CA ALA A 55 -21.34 14.22 6.48
C ALA A 55 -20.11 14.75 7.24
N HIS A 56 -19.78 14.14 8.38
CA HIS A 56 -18.64 14.51 9.22
C HIS A 56 -17.44 13.55 9.08
N ALA A 57 -17.55 12.53 8.24
CA ALA A 57 -16.48 11.58 8.02
C ALA A 57 -15.29 12.25 7.31
N LYS A 58 -14.11 11.96 7.85
CA LYS A 58 -12.83 12.39 7.30
C LYS A 58 -12.00 11.16 7.02
N VAL A 59 -11.36 11.16 5.86
CA VAL A 59 -10.37 10.13 5.49
C VAL A 59 -9.00 10.76 5.62
N TYR A 60 -8.14 10.11 6.38
CA TYR A 60 -6.74 10.49 6.58
C TYR A 60 -5.86 9.49 5.85
N PHE A 61 -4.85 9.99 5.15
CA PHE A 61 -3.89 9.15 4.46
C PHE A 61 -2.53 9.82 4.40
N GLN A 62 -1.51 9.01 4.18
CA GLN A 62 -0.14 9.48 4.00
C GLN A 62 0.40 9.03 2.65
N VAL A 63 1.17 9.91 2.01
CA VAL A 63 1.94 9.61 0.79
C VAL A 63 3.37 10.06 1.05
N ASP A 64 4.33 9.14 0.99
CA ASP A 64 5.76 9.40 1.19
C ASP A 64 6.09 10.24 2.45
N GLY A 65 5.33 10.04 3.53
CA GLY A 65 5.49 10.73 4.81
C GLY A 65 4.69 12.03 4.94
N GLU A 66 4.15 12.57 3.85
CA GLU A 66 3.25 13.73 3.87
C GLU A 66 1.84 13.32 4.28
N PHE A 67 1.19 14.14 5.10
CA PHE A 67 -0.15 13.89 5.64
C PHE A 67 -1.22 14.64 4.87
N PHE A 68 -2.29 13.94 4.51
CA PHE A 68 -3.42 14.50 3.78
C PHE A 68 -4.75 14.14 4.44
N GLN A 69 -5.75 15.00 4.21
CA GLN A 69 -7.12 14.80 4.67
C GLN A 69 -8.09 15.01 3.50
N MET A 70 -9.01 14.07 3.31
CA MET A 70 -10.17 14.20 2.42
C MET A 70 -11.46 14.31 3.24
N ALA A 71 -12.29 15.29 2.89
CA ALA A 71 -13.65 15.42 3.43
C ALA A 71 -14.64 14.88 2.40
N ARG A 72 -15.45 13.89 2.80
CA ARG A 72 -16.47 13.25 1.95
C ARG A 72 -15.97 12.84 0.55
N PRO A 73 -14.92 11.99 0.44
CA PRO A 73 -14.46 11.49 -0.85
C PRO A 73 -15.46 10.50 -1.46
N ASP A 74 -15.71 10.60 -2.77
CA ASP A 74 -16.54 9.63 -3.51
C ASP A 74 -15.70 8.46 -4.03
N PHE A 75 -14.55 8.76 -4.63
CA PHE A 75 -13.59 7.76 -5.09
C PHE A 75 -12.16 8.32 -5.13
N VAL A 76 -11.18 7.43 -5.19
CA VAL A 76 -9.79 7.76 -5.51
C VAL A 76 -9.31 6.91 -6.68
N THR A 77 -8.49 7.50 -7.55
CA THR A 77 -7.82 6.79 -8.64
C THR A 77 -6.33 6.71 -8.37
N ILE A 78 -5.73 5.55 -8.64
CA ILE A 78 -4.29 5.32 -8.51
C ILE A 78 -3.77 4.74 -9.81
N GLU A 79 -2.78 5.40 -10.40
CA GLU A 79 -2.18 5.00 -11.66
C GLU A 79 -0.66 5.20 -11.62
N HIS A 80 0.06 4.33 -12.32
CA HIS A 80 1.50 4.45 -12.45
C HIS A 80 1.82 5.57 -13.45
N ASN A 81 2.36 6.67 -12.94
CA ASN A 81 2.78 7.81 -13.76
C ASN A 81 4.10 7.51 -14.51
N ARG A 82 5.18 7.19 -13.78
CA ARG A 82 6.50 6.95 -14.36
C ARG A 82 7.37 6.04 -13.51
N THR A 83 8.30 5.34 -14.16
CA THR A 83 9.38 4.61 -13.49
C THR A 83 10.59 5.53 -13.34
N VAL A 84 11.20 5.54 -12.16
CA VAL A 84 12.43 6.26 -11.86
C VAL A 84 13.52 5.25 -11.53
N GLN A 85 14.72 5.46 -12.09
CA GLN A 85 15.88 4.63 -11.77
C GLN A 85 16.50 5.14 -10.47
N VAL A 86 16.69 4.23 -9.51
CA VAL A 86 17.31 4.54 -8.22
C VAL A 86 18.64 3.80 -8.12
N LEU A 87 19.61 4.40 -7.42
CA LEU A 87 20.87 3.73 -7.11
C LEU A 87 20.58 2.64 -6.07
N ALA A 88 20.76 1.37 -6.46
CA ALA A 88 20.65 0.24 -5.55
C ALA A 88 22.05 -0.17 -5.07
N ALA A 89 22.17 -0.50 -3.79
CA ALA A 89 23.38 -1.14 -3.28
C ALA A 89 23.63 -2.46 -4.04
N PRO A 90 24.89 -2.83 -4.31
CA PRO A 90 25.21 -4.12 -4.92
C PRO A 90 24.60 -5.26 -4.11
N CYS A 91 23.95 -6.21 -4.78
CA CYS A 91 23.45 -7.41 -4.13
C CYS A 91 24.65 -8.26 -3.70
N ASP A 92 24.87 -8.39 -2.40
CA ASP A 92 26.03 -9.09 -1.85
C ASP A 92 25.88 -10.60 -2.08
N LYS A 93 26.64 -11.15 -3.02
CA LYS A 93 26.51 -12.54 -3.49
C LYS A 93 27.06 -13.58 -2.50
N HIS A 94 27.62 -13.15 -1.36
CA HIS A 94 28.33 -14.01 -0.42
C HIS A 94 27.55 -14.45 0.82
N LEU A 95 26.28 -14.04 0.98
CA LEU A 95 25.47 -14.37 2.16
C LEU A 95 24.68 -15.70 2.08
N HIS A 96 24.88 -16.50 1.03
CA HIS A 96 24.18 -17.77 0.82
C HIS A 96 25.09 -18.96 0.48
N ALA A 97 26.37 -18.93 0.90
CA ALA A 97 27.26 -20.09 0.84
C ALA A 97 27.35 -20.79 2.20
#